data_AF-H3NXD3-F1
#
_entry.id   AF-H3NXD3-F1
#
_cell.length_a   1.000
_cell.length_b   1.000
_cell.length_c   1.000
_cell.angle_alpha   90.00
_cell.angle_beta   90.00
_cell.angle_gamma   90.00
#
_symmetry.space_group_name_H-M   'P 1'
#
loop_
_entity.id
_entity.type
_entity.pdbx_description
1 polymer ?
#
loop_
_entity_poly.entity_id
_entity_poly.type
_entity_poly.pdbx_seq_one_letter_code
_entity_poly.pdbx_strand_id
1 'polypeptide(L)'
;MKTSLLLIDCLPTPELLARYKVTFAGMGVVEQSELLEGIVDVDLASVEGQARLMDWLRQNELPSHVKCSLDSPDFEGAASDFLQAKIVGLTRVLEAMLMLNASVEWEFVTSPNADIWSRSCEAYFRTLTQGLSAELPQTKIFFT
;
A
#
# COMPACT_ATOMS: atom_id res chain seq x y z
N MET A 1 -4.88 8.34 21.84
CA MET A 1 -5.47 7.36 20.92
C MET A 1 -4.40 6.89 19.96
N LYS A 2 -4.38 5.61 19.58
CA LYS A 2 -3.50 5.12 18.50
C LYS A 2 -3.98 5.70 17.16
N THR A 3 -3.05 6.05 16.29
CA THR A 3 -3.30 6.51 14.92
C THR A 3 -3.66 5.34 14.01
N SER A 4 -4.50 5.58 13.01
CA SER A 4 -4.90 4.58 12.01
C SER A 4 -3.78 4.34 10.99
N LEU A 5 -3.50 3.07 10.69
CA LEU A 5 -2.52 2.61 9.72
C LEU A 5 -3.17 1.59 8.78
N LEU A 6 -3.08 1.84 7.48
CA LEU A 6 -3.41 0.86 6.44
C LEU A 6 -2.12 0.19 5.96
N LEU A 7 -2.06 -1.13 6.03
CA LEU A 7 -1.00 -1.95 5.45
C LEU A 7 -1.50 -2.53 4.12
N ILE A 8 -0.80 -2.29 3.03
CA ILE A 8 -1.11 -2.81 1.69
C ILE A 8 -0.01 -3.79 1.30
N ASP A 9 -0.32 -5.07 1.20
CA ASP A 9 0.64 -6.16 0.96
C ASP A 9 1.85 -6.16 1.95
N CYS A 10 1.75 -5.44 3.07
CA CYS A 10 2.73 -5.45 4.16
C CYS A 10 2.18 -6.30 5.30
N LEU A 11 2.88 -7.37 5.66
CA LEU A 11 2.49 -8.15 6.84
C LEU A 11 2.60 -7.29 8.11
N PRO A 12 1.61 -7.33 9.01
CA PRO A 12 1.69 -6.62 10.28
C PRO A 12 2.80 -7.20 11.15
N THR A 13 3.51 -6.33 11.87
CA THR A 13 4.48 -6.74 12.89
C THR A 13 3.96 -6.40 14.28
N PRO A 14 4.43 -7.08 15.34
CA PRO A 14 4.05 -6.77 16.73
C PRO A 14 4.27 -5.31 17.10
N GLU A 15 5.35 -4.68 16.59
CA GLU A 15 5.66 -3.28 16.84
C GLU A 15 4.64 -2.34 16.21
N LEU A 16 4.16 -2.65 15.00
CA LEU A 16 3.12 -1.88 14.33
C LEU A 16 1.79 -2.01 15.06
N LEU A 17 1.40 -3.23 15.44
CA LEU A 17 0.18 -3.51 16.21
C LEU A 17 0.19 -2.82 17.59
N ALA A 18 1.37 -2.71 18.21
CA ALA A 18 1.54 -2.00 19.47
C ALA A 18 1.34 -0.48 19.33
N ARG A 19 1.70 0.11 18.19
CA ARG A 19 1.70 1.57 17.97
C ARG A 19 0.47 2.11 17.25
N TYR A 20 -0.12 1.35 16.34
CA TYR A 20 -1.19 1.78 15.44
C TYR A 20 -2.47 0.97 15.66
N LYS A 21 -3.60 1.52 15.18
CA LYS A 21 -4.75 0.68 14.83
C LYS A 21 -4.57 0.26 13.38
N VAL A 22 -4.43 -1.04 13.15
CA VAL A 22 -3.96 -1.56 11.87
C VAL A 22 -5.11 -2.19 11.10
N THR A 23 -5.34 -1.71 9.88
CA THR A 23 -6.10 -2.45 8.86
C THR A 23 -5.13 -3.05 7.86
N PHE A 24 -5.28 -4.34 7.57
CA PHE A 24 -4.51 -5.02 6.53
C PHE A 24 -5.34 -5.14 5.25
N ALA A 25 -4.74 -4.83 4.10
CA ALA A 25 -5.30 -5.00 2.78
C ALA A 25 -4.34 -5.83 1.92
N GLY A 26 -4.77 -7.03 1.53
CA GLY A 26 -3.94 -7.95 0.76
C GLY A 26 -4.43 -9.40 0.88
N MET A 27 -3.81 -10.29 0.11
CA MET A 27 -4.10 -11.73 0.10
C MET A 27 -3.24 -12.54 1.08
N GLY A 28 -2.32 -11.88 1.79
CA GLY A 28 -1.37 -12.54 2.69
C GLY A 28 -2.04 -13.15 3.92
N VAL A 29 -1.52 -14.30 4.38
CA VAL A 29 -1.94 -14.86 5.67
C VAL A 29 -1.40 -13.99 6.80
N VAL A 30 -2.29 -13.41 7.58
CA VAL A 30 -1.93 -12.60 8.73
C VAL A 30 -1.93 -13.44 10.00
N GLU A 31 -0.75 -13.66 10.55
CA GLU A 31 -0.62 -14.15 11.93
C GLU A 31 -1.16 -13.08 12.89
N GLN A 32 -1.90 -13.50 13.92
CA GLN A 32 -2.50 -12.61 14.93
C GLN A 32 -3.56 -11.63 14.38
N SER A 33 -4.37 -12.10 13.43
CA SER A 33 -5.49 -11.34 12.85
C SER A 33 -6.43 -10.70 13.88
N GLU A 34 -6.55 -11.28 15.08
CA GLU A 34 -7.35 -10.77 16.19
C GLU A 34 -6.86 -9.43 16.77
N LEU A 35 -5.63 -9.03 16.46
CA LEU A 35 -5.04 -7.76 16.87
C LEU A 35 -5.25 -6.65 15.84
N LEU A 36 -5.80 -6.97 14.66
CA LEU A 36 -6.13 -6.00 13.63
C LEU A 36 -7.47 -5.32 13.91
N GLU A 37 -7.59 -4.06 13.46
CA GLU A 37 -8.88 -3.35 13.39
C GLU A 37 -9.75 -3.88 12.24
N GLY A 38 -9.11 -4.38 11.16
CA GLY A 38 -9.80 -4.99 10.05
C GLY A 38 -8.88 -5.65 9.04
N ILE A 39 -9.49 -6.51 8.21
CA ILE A 39 -8.86 -7.13 7.05
C ILE A 39 -9.72 -6.82 5.82
N VAL A 40 -9.07 -6.37 4.76
CA VAL A 40 -9.66 -6.10 3.46
C VAL A 40 -9.02 -7.09 2.48
N ASP A 41 -9.72 -8.19 2.22
CA ASP A 41 -9.21 -9.25 1.34
C ASP A 41 -9.22 -8.78 -0.13
N VAL A 42 -8.04 -8.40 -0.63
CA VAL A 42 -7.85 -7.79 -1.97
C VAL A 42 -6.59 -8.28 -2.65
N ASP A 43 -6.73 -8.56 -3.94
CA ASP A 43 -5.61 -8.65 -4.89
C ASP A 43 -5.56 -7.36 -5.71
N LEU A 44 -4.57 -6.50 -5.45
CA LEU A 44 -4.43 -5.23 -6.16
C LEU A 44 -3.97 -5.36 -7.62
N ALA A 45 -3.49 -6.53 -8.04
CA ALA A 45 -3.30 -6.83 -9.46
C ALA A 45 -4.63 -7.05 -10.19
N SER A 46 -5.75 -7.22 -9.47
CA SER A 46 -7.07 -7.39 -10.05
C SER A 46 -7.90 -6.10 -10.05
N VAL A 47 -8.74 -5.92 -11.07
CA VAL A 47 -9.71 -4.80 -11.13
C VAL A 47 -10.69 -4.86 -9.94
N GLU A 48 -11.10 -6.06 -9.55
CA GLU A 48 -12.02 -6.25 -8.42
C GLU A 48 -11.38 -5.85 -7.09
N GLY A 49 -10.14 -6.28 -6.83
CA GLY A 49 -9.42 -5.92 -5.60
C GLY A 49 -9.16 -4.42 -5.52
N GLN A 50 -8.82 -3.78 -6.64
CA GLN A 50 -8.72 -2.32 -6.72
C GLN A 50 -10.05 -1.64 -6.34
N ALA A 51 -11.17 -2.06 -6.95
CA ALA A 51 -12.49 -1.50 -6.66
C ALA A 51 -12.88 -1.71 -5.19
N ARG A 52 -12.61 -2.89 -4.63
CA ARG A 52 -12.93 -3.24 -3.25
C ARG A 52 -12.16 -2.38 -2.24
N LEU A 53 -10.85 -2.16 -2.44
CA LEU A 53 -10.09 -1.27 -1.56
C LEU A 53 -10.55 0.18 -1.67
N MET A 54 -10.87 0.63 -2.89
CA MET A 54 -11.41 1.95 -3.14
C MET A 54 -12.75 2.19 -2.45
N ASP A 55 -13.65 1.21 -2.49
CA ASP A 55 -14.94 1.29 -1.80
C ASP A 55 -14.76 1.26 -0.29
N TRP A 56 -13.82 0.45 0.21
CA TRP A 56 -13.46 0.46 1.62
C TRP A 56 -12.98 1.84 2.09
N LEU A 57 -12.08 2.50 1.34
CA LEU A 57 -11.60 3.86 1.66
C LEU A 57 -12.73 4.89 1.73
N ARG A 58 -13.78 4.75 0.91
CA ARG A 58 -14.93 5.67 0.91
C ARG A 58 -15.89 5.46 2.08
N GLN A 59 -15.92 4.26 2.65
CA GLN A 59 -16.90 3.85 3.65
C GLN A 59 -16.37 3.87 5.09
N ASN A 60 -15.05 3.99 5.27
CA ASN A 60 -14.38 3.87 6.56
C ASN A 60 -13.63 5.14 6.95
N GLU A 61 -13.20 5.21 8.21
CA GLU A 61 -12.29 6.27 8.67
C GLU A 61 -11.00 6.23 7.84
N LEU A 62 -10.64 7.37 7.25
CA LEU A 62 -9.48 7.45 6.37
C LEU A 62 -8.19 7.19 7.16
N PRO A 63 -7.28 6.33 6.67
CA PRO A 63 -6.04 6.09 7.37
C PRO A 63 -5.18 7.35 7.40
N SER A 64 -4.58 7.62 8.57
CA SER A 64 -3.59 8.69 8.71
C SER A 64 -2.22 8.32 8.14
N HIS A 65 -1.92 7.02 8.14
CA HIS A 65 -0.68 6.44 7.61
C HIS A 65 -0.99 5.26 6.69
N VAL A 66 -0.23 5.12 5.62
CA VAL A 66 -0.26 3.97 4.71
C VAL A 66 1.15 3.41 4.59
N LYS A 67 1.29 2.08 4.72
CA LYS A 67 2.52 1.36 4.35
C LYS A 67 2.18 0.37 3.25
N CYS A 68 2.96 0.38 2.17
CA CYS A 68 2.68 -0.40 0.97
C CYS A 68 3.92 -1.17 0.52
N SER A 69 3.82 -2.50 0.40
CA SER A 69 4.91 -3.32 -0.14
C SER A 69 4.94 -3.25 -1.65
N LEU A 70 6.11 -2.95 -2.21
CA LEU A 70 6.38 -2.99 -3.64
C LEU A 70 6.95 -4.33 -4.11
N ASP A 71 7.13 -5.28 -3.19
CA ASP A 71 7.69 -6.58 -3.51
C ASP A 71 6.77 -7.34 -4.48
N SER A 72 7.38 -7.95 -5.49
CA SER A 72 6.75 -8.92 -6.39
C SER A 72 6.52 -10.24 -5.66
N PRO A 73 5.44 -10.96 -5.98
CA PRO A 73 5.33 -12.37 -5.61
C PRO A 73 6.37 -13.18 -6.38
N ASP A 74 6.86 -14.26 -5.76
CA ASP A 74 7.75 -15.24 -6.39
C ASP A 74 7.00 -15.97 -7.53
N PHE A 75 6.98 -15.39 -8.73
CA PHE A 75 6.37 -16.01 -9.92
C PHE A 75 7.32 -15.95 -11.12
N GLU A 76 7.90 -17.11 -11.49
CA GLU A 76 8.60 -17.28 -12.76
C GLU A 76 7.59 -17.30 -13.92
N GLY A 77 7.59 -16.25 -14.75
CA GLY A 77 6.90 -16.23 -16.05
C GLY A 77 5.73 -15.24 -16.20
N ALA A 78 5.13 -14.76 -15.09
CA ALA A 78 4.01 -13.81 -15.09
C ALA A 78 4.35 -12.45 -14.44
N ALA A 79 5.61 -12.26 -14.05
CA ALA A 79 6.05 -11.12 -13.24
C ALA A 79 5.79 -9.76 -13.91
N SER A 80 5.95 -9.63 -15.23
CA SER A 80 5.73 -8.35 -15.93
C SER A 80 4.26 -7.92 -15.94
N ASP A 81 3.34 -8.83 -16.27
CA ASP A 81 1.91 -8.53 -16.33
C ASP A 81 1.35 -8.27 -14.93
N PHE A 82 1.78 -9.08 -13.96
CA PHE A 82 1.45 -8.88 -12.55
C PHE A 82 1.99 -7.53 -12.04
N LEU A 83 3.24 -7.19 -12.34
CA LEU A 83 3.85 -5.92 -11.92
C LEU A 83 3.12 -4.74 -12.55
N GLN A 84 2.78 -4.82 -13.85
CA GLN A 84 2.02 -3.76 -14.52
C GLN A 84 0.65 -3.58 -13.86
N ALA A 85 -0.04 -4.67 -13.55
CA ALA A 85 -1.34 -4.61 -12.89
C ALA A 85 -1.24 -4.06 -11.46
N LYS A 86 -0.21 -4.46 -10.69
CA LYS A 86 0.07 -3.95 -9.34
C LYS A 86 0.44 -2.46 -9.34
N ILE A 87 1.29 -2.02 -10.27
CA ILE A 87 1.63 -0.59 -10.44
C ILE A 87 0.38 0.23 -10.72
N VAL A 88 -0.48 -0.23 -11.64
CA VAL A 88 -1.75 0.45 -11.95
C VAL A 88 -2.66 0.50 -10.72
N GLY A 89 -2.82 -0.63 -10.02
CA GLY A 89 -3.65 -0.70 -8.82
C GLY A 89 -3.17 0.22 -7.71
N LEU A 90 -1.88 0.18 -7.40
CA LEU A 90 -1.28 1.04 -6.38
C LEU A 90 -1.30 2.52 -6.74
N THR A 91 -1.09 2.87 -8.01
CA THR A 91 -1.22 4.26 -8.48
C THR A 91 -2.63 4.78 -8.22
N ARG A 92 -3.66 4.00 -8.59
CA ARG A 92 -5.07 4.38 -8.37
C ARG A 92 -5.41 4.54 -6.89
N VAL A 93 -4.94 3.63 -6.05
CA VAL A 93 -5.17 3.71 -4.60
C VAL A 93 -4.47 4.92 -3.99
N LEU A 94 -3.23 5.20 -4.40
CA LEU A 94 -2.50 6.40 -3.99
C LEU A 94 -3.26 7.67 -4.38
N GLU A 95 -3.64 7.81 -5.66
CA GLU A 95 -4.38 8.96 -6.16
C GLU A 95 -5.68 9.18 -5.38
N ALA A 96 -6.45 8.11 -5.20
CA ALA A 96 -7.69 8.16 -4.45
C ALA A 96 -7.48 8.56 -2.99
N MET A 97 -6.46 8.00 -2.35
CA MET A 97 -6.13 8.32 -0.97
C MET A 97 -5.73 9.79 -0.82
N LEU A 98 -4.98 10.33 -1.78
CA LEU A 98 -4.60 11.75 -1.80
C LEU A 98 -5.81 12.67 -2.06
N MET A 99 -6.76 12.24 -2.89
CA MET A 99 -8.02 12.98 -3.11
C MET A 99 -8.91 13.00 -1.85
N LEU A 100 -8.91 11.92 -1.08
CA LEU A 100 -9.74 11.78 0.13
C LEU A 100 -9.07 12.40 1.36
N ASN A 101 -7.74 12.28 1.48
CA ASN A 101 -6.93 12.80 2.58
C ASN A 101 -5.54 13.23 2.07
N ALA A 102 -5.42 14.50 1.69
CA ALA A 102 -4.18 15.09 1.21
C ALA A 102 -3.05 15.15 2.26
N SER A 103 -3.34 14.92 3.54
CA SER A 103 -2.37 14.93 4.64
C SER A 103 -1.91 13.53 5.06
N VAL A 104 -2.26 12.49 4.30
CA VAL A 104 -1.80 11.12 4.55
C VAL A 104 -0.27 11.04 4.52
N GLU A 105 0.31 10.28 5.44
CA GLU A 105 1.70 9.84 5.36
C GLU A 105 1.75 8.49 4.64
N TRP A 106 2.45 8.41 3.52
CA TRP A 106 2.56 7.20 2.72
C TRP A 106 4.01 6.69 2.70
N GLU A 107 4.20 5.42 2.98
CA GLU A 107 5.50 4.76 2.94
C GLU A 107 5.46 3.57 1.98
N PHE A 108 6.31 3.62 0.97
CA PHE A 108 6.61 2.48 0.12
C PHE A 108 7.72 1.65 0.75
N VAL A 109 7.52 0.34 0.84
CA VAL A 109 8.47 -0.61 1.42
C VAL A 109 8.97 -1.53 0.33
N THR A 110 10.28 -1.73 0.23
CA THR A 110 10.89 -2.68 -0.70
C THR A 110 11.94 -3.51 0.02
N SER A 111 11.92 -4.83 -0.14
CA SER A 111 12.89 -5.72 0.51
C SER A 111 14.34 -5.34 0.16
N PRO A 112 15.30 -5.44 1.10
CA PRO A 112 16.72 -5.31 0.80
C PRO A 112 17.19 -6.28 -0.31
N ASN A 113 16.56 -7.46 -0.37
CA ASN A 113 16.84 -8.50 -1.35
C ASN A 113 15.84 -8.51 -2.52
N ALA A 114 15.13 -7.39 -2.73
CA ALA A 114 14.15 -7.23 -3.79
C ALA A 114 14.73 -7.56 -5.17
N ASP A 115 13.93 -8.28 -5.96
CA ASP A 115 14.25 -8.62 -7.34
C ASP A 115 14.21 -7.38 -8.26
N ILE A 116 14.56 -7.59 -9.54
CA ILE A 116 14.57 -6.49 -10.52
C ILE A 116 13.18 -5.88 -10.75
N TRP A 117 12.11 -6.64 -10.54
CA TRP A 117 10.73 -6.20 -10.76
C TRP A 117 10.27 -5.26 -9.65
N SER A 118 10.51 -5.66 -8.40
CA SER A 118 10.30 -4.87 -7.19
C SER A 118 11.09 -3.55 -7.25
N ARG A 119 12.35 -3.60 -7.67
CA ARG A 119 13.20 -2.40 -7.87
C ARG A 119 12.69 -1.50 -8.99
N SER A 120 12.16 -2.07 -10.07
CA SER A 120 11.55 -1.30 -11.16
C SER A 120 10.26 -0.61 -10.71
N CYS A 121 9.46 -1.28 -9.87
CA CYS A 121 8.27 -0.72 -9.23
C CYS A 121 8.64 0.46 -8.31
N GLU A 122 9.66 0.29 -7.48
CA GLU A 122 10.19 1.36 -6.62
C GLU A 122 10.64 2.57 -7.45
N ALA A 123 11.40 2.34 -8.53
CA ALA A 123 11.85 3.41 -9.42
C ALA A 123 10.67 4.19 -10.04
N TYR A 124 9.62 3.49 -10.49
CA TYR A 124 8.41 4.12 -10.99
C TYR A 124 7.76 5.02 -9.94
N PHE A 125 7.54 4.52 -8.72
CA PHE A 125 6.91 5.33 -7.66
C PHE A 125 7.80 6.48 -7.20
N ARG A 126 9.13 6.34 -7.21
CA ARG A 126 10.04 7.47 -6.96
C ARG A 126 9.87 8.58 -7.99
N THR A 127 9.76 8.25 -9.28
CA THR A 127 9.49 9.24 -10.33
C THR A 127 8.11 9.88 -10.16
N LEU A 128 7.07 9.08 -9.90
CA LEU A 128 5.71 9.59 -9.67
C LEU A 128 5.66 10.58 -8.49
N THR A 129 6.29 10.23 -7.37
CA THR A 129 6.30 11.04 -6.14
C THR A 129 7.07 12.34 -6.29
N GLN A 130 8.11 12.38 -7.12
CA GLN A 130 8.78 13.64 -7.49
C GLN A 130 7.81 14.60 -8.20
N GLY A 131 6.98 14.08 -9.11
CA GLY A 131 5.93 14.87 -9.75
C GLY A 131 4.85 15.34 -8.77
N LEU A 132 4.38 14.44 -7.90
CA LEU A 132 3.34 14.75 -6.90
C LEU A 132 3.81 15.78 -5.87
N SER A 133 5.09 15.78 -5.49
CA SER A 133 5.63 16.70 -4.49
C SER A 133 5.53 18.18 -4.91
N ALA A 134 5.48 18.45 -6.21
CA ALA A 134 5.25 19.81 -6.72
C ALA A 134 3.79 20.25 -6.55
N GLU A 135 2.84 19.33 -6.70
CA GLU A 135 1.39 19.60 -6.67
C GLU A 135 0.80 19.51 -5.25
N LEU A 136 1.36 18.66 -4.39
CA LEU A 136 0.86 18.34 -3.05
C LEU A 136 1.99 18.42 -1.99
N PRO A 137 2.49 19.63 -1.67
CA PRO A 137 3.66 19.81 -0.80
C PRO A 137 3.42 19.37 0.66
N GLN A 138 2.16 19.27 1.10
CA GLN A 138 1.77 18.79 2.43
C GLN A 138 1.81 17.26 2.56
N THR A 139 1.79 16.52 1.45
CA THR A 139 1.81 15.06 1.48
C THR A 139 3.21 14.58 1.78
N LYS A 140 3.33 13.64 2.72
CA LYS A 140 4.62 13.04 3.05
C LYS A 140 4.68 11.64 2.46
N ILE A 141 5.55 11.46 1.46
CA ILE A 141 5.77 10.15 0.83
C ILE A 141 7.22 9.73 1.06
N PHE A 142 7.40 8.52 1.60
CA PHE A 142 8.68 7.95 2.00
C PHE A 142 8.91 6.60 1.33
N PHE A 143 10.17 6.17 1.32
CA PHE A 143 10.62 4.88 0.80
C PHE A 143 11.58 4.26 1.80
N THR A 144 11.32 3.01 2.20
CA THR A 144 12.12 2.24 3.17
C THR A 144 12.55 0.90 2.59
#